data_AF-A0AB37S2C6-F1
#
_entry.id   AF-A0AB37S2C6-F1
#
_cell.length_a   1.000
_cell.length_b   1.000
_cell.length_c   1.000
_cell.angle_alpha   90.00
_cell.angle_beta   90.00
_cell.angle_gamma   90.00
#
_symmetry.space_group_name_H-M   'P 1'
#
loop_
_entity.id
_entity.type
_entity.pdbx_description
1 polymer ?
#
loop_
_entity_poly.entity_id
_entity_poly.type
_entity_poly.pdbx_seq_one_letter_code
_entity_poly.pdbx_strand_id
1 'polypeptide(L)'
;KVLLADAPQLEAGLAENVEATALNIAKDYSHILAPATAYGKNVAPRIAAKLDVAQISDITAVDSADTFERPIYAGNAIATVQSSDPIKVITVRATGFDPVAAEGGSAAIEKIEAAADAGKSQFVSREVTKLDRPELTSASIIVSGGRGLGSGENYTKVLEPLADKLSAALGASRAAVDAGY
;
A
#
# COMPACT_ATOMS: atom_id res chain seq x y z
N LYS A 1 5.82 -10.46 18.19
CA LYS A 1 6.99 -11.03 17.51
C LYS A 1 7.12 -10.42 16.12
N VAL A 2 8.31 -10.45 15.53
CA VAL A 2 8.60 -10.04 14.15
C VAL A 2 9.20 -11.23 13.45
N LEU A 3 8.63 -11.64 12.32
CA LEU A 3 9.21 -12.69 11.49
C LEU A 3 10.10 -12.06 10.41
N LEU A 4 11.34 -12.52 10.32
CA LEU A 4 12.32 -12.03 9.36
C LEU A 4 12.65 -13.11 8.33
N ALA A 5 12.21 -12.90 7.10
CA ALA A 5 12.74 -13.59 5.92
C ALA A 5 13.77 -12.68 5.25
N ASP A 6 15.02 -13.10 5.20
CA ASP A 6 16.11 -12.34 4.59
C ASP A 6 16.81 -13.22 3.57
N ALA A 7 16.65 -12.87 2.28
CA ALA A 7 17.23 -13.62 1.17
C ALA A 7 17.35 -12.73 -0.08
N PRO A 8 18.36 -12.94 -0.95
CA PRO A 8 18.59 -12.11 -2.13
C PRO A 8 17.36 -11.96 -3.05
N GLN A 9 16.61 -13.04 -3.24
CA GLN A 9 15.43 -13.05 -4.11
C GLN A 9 14.24 -12.22 -3.58
N LEU A 10 14.30 -11.74 -2.33
CA LEU A 10 13.29 -10.88 -1.72
C LEU A 10 13.67 -9.38 -1.79
N GLU A 11 14.89 -9.04 -2.18
CA GLU A 11 15.42 -7.66 -2.18
C GLU A 11 14.51 -6.68 -2.94
N ALA A 12 14.08 -7.05 -4.14
CA ALA A 12 13.23 -6.21 -4.98
C ALA A 12 11.74 -6.30 -4.62
N GLY A 13 11.36 -7.23 -3.74
CA GLY A 13 9.97 -7.46 -3.35
C GLY A 13 9.09 -8.01 -4.49
N LEU A 14 9.62 -8.88 -5.35
CA LEU A 14 8.83 -9.46 -6.43
C LEU A 14 7.69 -10.32 -5.87
N ALA A 15 6.50 -10.15 -6.43
CA ALA A 15 5.28 -10.67 -5.84
C ALA A 15 5.25 -12.20 -5.75
N GLU A 16 5.82 -12.90 -6.72
CA GLU A 16 5.98 -14.35 -6.70
C GLU A 16 6.77 -14.84 -5.48
N ASN A 17 7.90 -14.20 -5.19
CA ASN A 17 8.83 -14.63 -4.14
C ASN A 17 8.30 -14.27 -2.75
N VAL A 18 7.66 -13.10 -2.64
CA VAL A 18 7.03 -12.63 -1.41
C VAL A 18 5.80 -13.49 -1.07
N GLU A 19 4.94 -13.76 -2.05
CA GLU A 19 3.79 -14.66 -1.90
C GLU A 19 4.23 -16.05 -1.45
N ALA A 20 5.18 -16.67 -2.16
CA ALA A 20 5.67 -18.00 -1.83
C ALA A 20 6.25 -18.06 -0.41
N THR A 21 6.99 -17.03 0.00
CA THR A 21 7.53 -16.93 1.37
C THR A 21 6.42 -16.77 2.41
N ALA A 22 5.41 -15.93 2.16
CA ALA A 22 4.28 -15.76 3.05
C ALA A 22 3.47 -17.06 3.20
N LEU A 23 3.32 -17.84 2.12
CA LEU A 23 2.59 -19.10 2.13
C LEU A 23 3.22 -20.19 3.01
N ASN A 24 4.52 -20.13 3.30
CA ASN A 24 5.18 -21.07 4.21
C ASN A 24 4.56 -21.03 5.62
N ILE A 25 4.03 -19.87 6.02
CA ILE A 25 3.50 -19.64 7.38
C ILE A 25 2.01 -19.26 7.36
N ALA A 26 1.43 -18.99 6.18
CA ALA A 26 0.09 -18.42 6.06
C ALA A 26 -1.00 -19.20 6.83
N LYS A 27 -0.89 -20.53 6.85
CA LYS A 27 -1.86 -21.42 7.52
C LYS A 27 -1.81 -21.37 9.04
N ASP A 28 -0.75 -20.80 9.61
CA ASP A 28 -0.62 -20.60 11.06
C ASP A 28 -1.35 -19.33 11.54
N TYR A 29 -1.89 -18.53 10.61
CA TYR A 29 -2.58 -17.27 10.90
C TYR A 29 -4.00 -17.27 10.33
N SER A 30 -4.92 -16.65 11.06
CA SER A 30 -6.30 -16.41 10.58
C SER A 30 -6.45 -15.12 9.78
N HIS A 31 -5.45 -14.24 9.82
CA HIS A 31 -5.48 -12.93 9.18
C HIS A 31 -4.13 -12.59 8.56
N ILE A 32 -4.13 -12.15 7.31
CA ILE A 32 -2.96 -11.69 6.58
C ILE A 32 -3.29 -10.29 6.07
N LEU A 33 -2.61 -9.28 6.60
CA LEU A 33 -2.85 -7.88 6.26
C LEU A 33 -1.64 -7.28 5.53
N ALA A 34 -1.92 -6.44 4.55
CA ALA A 34 -0.94 -5.58 3.91
C ALA A 34 -1.50 -4.15 3.78
N PRO A 35 -0.67 -3.09 3.78
CA PRO A 35 -1.16 -1.77 3.45
C PRO A 35 -1.62 -1.73 1.98
N ALA A 36 -2.66 -0.96 1.67
CA ALA A 36 -3.25 -0.83 0.34
C ALA A 36 -2.40 0.02 -0.64
N THR A 37 -1.08 -0.11 -0.57
CA THR A 37 -0.09 0.46 -1.49
C THR A 37 -0.07 -0.32 -2.81
N ALA A 38 0.64 0.19 -3.82
CA ALA A 38 0.88 -0.54 -5.06
C ALA A 38 1.50 -1.93 -4.80
N TYR A 39 2.38 -2.02 -3.81
CA TYR A 39 3.01 -3.26 -3.38
C TYR A 39 2.01 -4.24 -2.74
N GLY A 40 1.26 -3.80 -1.72
CA GLY A 40 0.30 -4.67 -1.03
C GLY A 40 -0.84 -5.13 -1.94
N LYS A 41 -1.31 -4.25 -2.84
CA LYS A 41 -2.31 -4.57 -3.87
C LYS A 41 -1.79 -5.54 -4.94
N ASN A 42 -0.47 -5.66 -5.10
CA ASN A 42 0.14 -6.64 -6.00
C ASN A 42 0.25 -8.02 -5.33
N VAL A 43 0.70 -8.07 -4.07
CA VAL A 43 0.98 -9.33 -3.36
C VAL A 43 -0.28 -9.99 -2.78
N ALA A 44 -1.15 -9.24 -2.10
CA ALA A 44 -2.25 -9.82 -1.33
C ALA A 44 -3.25 -10.65 -2.15
N PRO A 45 -3.67 -10.24 -3.37
CA PRO A 45 -4.57 -11.07 -4.18
C PRO A 45 -3.96 -12.41 -4.58
N ARG A 46 -2.64 -12.49 -4.75
CA ARG A 46 -1.94 -13.74 -5.09
C ARG A 46 -1.97 -14.72 -3.93
N ILE A 47 -1.70 -14.23 -2.72
CA ILE A 47 -1.78 -15.02 -1.49
C ILE A 47 -3.22 -15.55 -1.31
N ALA A 48 -4.22 -14.69 -1.46
CA ALA A 48 -5.63 -15.07 -1.33
C ALA A 48 -6.01 -16.18 -2.33
N ALA A 49 -5.65 -16.02 -3.61
CA ALA A 49 -5.92 -17.02 -4.63
C ALA A 49 -5.25 -18.38 -4.36
N LYS A 50 -4.07 -18.38 -3.74
CA LYS A 50 -3.33 -19.61 -3.40
C LYS A 50 -3.87 -20.34 -2.18
N LEU A 51 -4.51 -19.59 -1.29
CA LEU A 51 -5.20 -20.13 -0.12
C LEU A 51 -6.66 -20.49 -0.43
N ASP A 52 -7.15 -20.20 -1.63
CA ASP A 52 -8.55 -20.37 -2.04
C ASP A 52 -9.52 -19.60 -1.14
N VAL A 53 -9.21 -18.32 -0.89
CA VAL A 53 -10.03 -17.40 -0.07
C VAL A 53 -10.24 -16.06 -0.78
N ALA A 54 -11.26 -15.31 -0.39
CA ALA A 54 -11.51 -13.98 -0.91
C ALA A 54 -10.47 -12.97 -0.38
N GLN A 55 -10.07 -12.04 -1.25
CA GLN A 55 -9.27 -10.88 -0.87
C GLN A 55 -10.20 -9.70 -0.55
N ILE A 56 -10.08 -9.14 0.67
CA ILE A 56 -10.86 -7.97 1.09
C ILE A 56 -10.02 -6.70 0.88
N SER A 57 -10.35 -5.95 -0.17
CA SER A 57 -9.54 -4.81 -0.58
C SER A 57 -9.84 -3.53 0.20
N ASP A 58 -8.78 -2.82 0.60
CA ASP A 58 -8.82 -1.39 0.96
C ASP A 58 -9.79 -1.05 2.10
N ILE A 59 -9.78 -1.84 3.17
CA ILE A 59 -10.67 -1.66 4.33
C ILE A 59 -10.39 -0.33 5.03
N THR A 60 -11.45 0.25 5.60
CA THR A 60 -11.42 1.48 6.39
C THR A 60 -11.84 1.29 7.83
N ALA A 61 -12.48 0.17 8.16
CA ALA A 61 -12.81 -0.20 9.53
C ALA A 61 -12.78 -1.72 9.73
N VAL A 62 -12.62 -2.13 10.98
CA VAL A 62 -12.69 -3.51 11.44
C VAL A 62 -13.77 -3.56 12.51
N ASP A 63 -14.93 -4.13 12.18
CA ASP A 63 -16.07 -4.23 13.11
C ASP A 63 -15.93 -5.46 14.01
N SER A 64 -15.41 -6.55 13.44
CA SER A 64 -15.15 -7.81 14.13
C SER A 64 -13.99 -8.59 13.47
N ALA A 65 -13.67 -9.77 13.99
CA ALA A 65 -12.66 -10.67 13.42
C ALA A 65 -13.03 -11.23 12.02
N ASP A 66 -14.24 -11.01 11.53
CA ASP A 66 -14.68 -11.49 10.23
C ASP A 66 -15.48 -10.45 9.43
N THR A 67 -15.69 -9.25 9.99
CA THR A 67 -16.51 -8.18 9.41
C THR A 67 -15.72 -6.88 9.28
N PHE A 68 -15.72 -6.32 8.08
CA PHE A 68 -14.90 -5.16 7.71
C PHE A 68 -15.71 -4.17 6.88
N GLU A 69 -15.42 -2.88 7.02
CA GLU A 69 -15.99 -1.85 6.15
C GLU A 69 -14.99 -1.46 5.07
N ARG A 70 -15.50 -1.25 3.84
CA ARG A 70 -14.69 -0.75 2.73
C ARG A 70 -15.48 0.21 1.81
N PRO A 71 -14.84 1.25 1.28
CA PRO A 71 -15.45 2.12 0.30
C PRO A 71 -15.61 1.42 -1.05
N ILE A 72 -16.77 1.63 -1.67
CA ILE A 72 -17.10 1.20 -3.03
C ILE A 72 -17.62 2.41 -3.83
N TYR A 73 -17.79 2.25 -5.15
CA TYR A 73 -18.22 3.34 -6.04
C TYR A 73 -17.43 4.64 -5.86
N ALA A 74 -16.10 4.53 -5.82
CA ALA A 74 -15.18 5.65 -5.59
C ALA A 74 -15.44 6.41 -4.27
N GLY A 75 -15.91 5.70 -3.23
CA GLY A 75 -16.15 6.26 -1.90
C GLY A 75 -17.58 6.77 -1.66
N ASN A 76 -18.47 6.69 -2.67
CA ASN A 76 -19.85 7.15 -2.53
C ASN A 76 -20.73 6.21 -1.68
N ALA A 77 -20.29 4.99 -1.44
CA ALA A 77 -20.95 4.07 -0.53
C ALA A 77 -19.91 3.27 0.27
N ILE A 78 -20.27 2.93 1.50
CA ILE A 78 -19.48 2.06 2.38
C ILE A 78 -20.19 0.71 2.44
N ALA A 79 -19.45 -0.35 2.13
CA ALA A 79 -19.94 -1.71 2.22
C ALA A 79 -19.36 -2.39 3.45
N THR A 80 -20.22 -2.94 4.29
CA THR A 80 -19.86 -3.87 5.35
C THR A 80 -19.80 -5.28 4.76
N VAL A 81 -18.64 -5.92 4.83
CA VAL A 81 -18.38 -7.23 4.25
C VAL A 81 -18.00 -8.20 5.36
N GLN A 82 -18.77 -9.27 5.51
CA GLN A 82 -18.44 -10.39 6.38
C GLN A 82 -17.87 -11.54 5.55
N SER A 83 -16.71 -12.08 5.95
CA SER A 83 -16.07 -13.21 5.28
C SER A 83 -16.17 -14.50 6.12
N SER A 84 -16.74 -15.53 5.50
CA SER A 84 -16.77 -16.89 6.04
C SER A 84 -15.47 -17.67 5.84
N ASP A 85 -14.48 -17.10 5.15
CA ASP A 85 -13.24 -17.80 4.82
C ASP A 85 -12.39 -18.03 6.09
N PRO A 86 -11.66 -19.15 6.17
CA PRO A 86 -10.86 -19.48 7.35
C PRO A 86 -9.70 -18.48 7.57
N ILE A 87 -9.15 -17.93 6.49
CA ILE A 87 -8.05 -16.95 6.51
C ILE A 87 -8.52 -15.68 5.80
N LYS A 88 -8.46 -14.53 6.48
CA LYS A 88 -8.83 -13.24 5.93
C LYS A 88 -7.59 -12.58 5.32
N VAL A 89 -7.55 -12.45 4.00
CA VAL A 89 -6.47 -11.74 3.30
C VAL A 89 -6.93 -10.32 2.94
N ILE A 90 -6.34 -9.32 3.59
CA ILE A 90 -6.88 -7.96 3.63
C ILE A 90 -5.82 -6.96 3.17
N THR A 91 -6.25 -5.96 2.38
CA THR A 91 -5.46 -4.74 2.23
C THR A 91 -6.11 -3.60 3.00
N VAL A 92 -5.31 -2.82 3.73
CA VAL A 92 -5.79 -1.79 4.67
C VAL A 92 -5.53 -0.40 4.10
N ARG A 93 -6.55 0.45 4.06
CA ARG A 93 -6.37 1.86 3.69
C ARG A 93 -5.65 2.57 4.83
N ALA A 94 -4.37 2.89 4.62
CA ALA A 94 -3.55 3.52 5.66
C ALA A 94 -4.15 4.83 6.19
N THR A 95 -4.76 5.66 5.33
CA THR A 95 -5.40 6.92 5.72
C THR A 95 -6.69 6.74 6.52
N GLY A 96 -7.20 5.51 6.67
CA GLY A 96 -8.40 5.22 7.46
C GLY A 96 -8.13 4.95 8.94
N PHE A 97 -6.86 4.88 9.33
CA PHE A 97 -6.45 4.53 10.69
C PHE A 97 -5.37 5.50 11.19
N ASP A 98 -5.44 5.86 12.47
CA ASP A 98 -4.39 6.64 13.09
C ASP A 98 -3.11 5.78 13.25
N PRO A 99 -1.93 6.34 12.96
CA PRO A 99 -0.68 5.63 13.19
C PRO A 99 -0.45 5.41 14.70
N VAL A 100 0.01 4.21 15.05
CA VAL A 100 0.49 3.92 16.41
C VAL A 100 1.87 4.53 16.65
N ALA A 101 2.29 4.62 17.91
CA ALA A 101 3.64 5.08 18.26
C ALA A 101 4.72 4.22 17.57
N ALA A 102 5.71 4.88 16.96
CA ALA A 102 6.80 4.21 16.25
C ALA A 102 7.78 3.47 17.19
N GLU A 103 7.80 3.85 18.47
CA GLU A 103 8.71 3.34 19.49
C GLU A 103 7.93 2.75 20.68
N GLY A 104 8.60 1.92 21.48
CA GLY A 104 8.04 1.32 22.70
C GLY A 104 7.65 -0.17 22.59
N GLY A 105 7.86 -0.80 21.43
CA GLY A 105 7.68 -2.24 21.25
C GLY A 105 8.92 -3.06 21.63
N SER A 106 8.73 -4.28 22.15
CA SER A 106 9.80 -5.22 22.51
C SER A 106 9.63 -6.60 21.84
N ALA A 107 9.14 -6.61 20.60
CA ALA A 107 8.84 -7.85 19.89
C ALA A 107 10.12 -8.65 19.57
N ALA A 108 10.15 -9.94 19.96
CA ALA A 108 11.23 -10.85 19.56
C ALA A 108 11.26 -11.02 18.04
N ILE A 109 12.48 -11.05 17.47
CA ILE A 109 12.71 -11.32 16.05
C ILE A 109 12.98 -12.81 15.87
N GLU A 110 12.18 -13.46 15.05
CA GLU A 110 12.30 -14.88 14.69
C GLU A 110 12.63 -14.98 13.20
N LYS A 111 13.71 -15.68 12.86
CA LYS A 111 14.04 -15.92 11.45
C LYS A 111 13.13 -17.00 10.88
N ILE A 112 12.65 -16.77 9.66
CA ILE A 112 11.94 -17.78 8.87
C ILE A 112 12.68 -18.03 7.57
N GLU A 113 12.51 -19.22 7.01
CA GLU A 113 13.09 -19.55 5.71
C GLU A 113 12.32 -18.83 4.59
N ALA A 114 13.06 -18.10 3.77
CA ALA A 114 12.53 -17.56 2.52
C ALA A 114 12.25 -18.69 1.53
N ALA A 115 11.17 -18.58 0.76
CA ALA A 115 10.95 -19.49 -0.35
C ALA A 115 12.05 -19.33 -1.41
N ALA A 116 12.29 -20.39 -2.18
CA ALA A 116 13.20 -20.34 -3.33
C ALA A 116 12.72 -19.31 -4.36
N ASP A 117 13.65 -18.79 -5.16
CA ASP A 117 13.31 -17.89 -6.26
C ASP A 117 12.38 -18.59 -7.26
N ALA A 118 11.25 -17.95 -7.56
CA ALA A 118 10.28 -18.46 -8.51
C ALA A 118 10.80 -18.39 -9.97
N GLY A 119 11.78 -17.52 -10.26
CA GLY A 119 12.39 -17.41 -11.59
C GLY A 119 11.43 -16.99 -12.72
N LYS A 120 10.28 -16.39 -12.38
CA LYS A 120 9.25 -15.98 -13.34
C LYS A 120 9.39 -14.53 -13.81
N SER A 121 9.98 -13.70 -12.97
CA SER A 121 10.16 -12.27 -13.19
C SER A 121 11.54 -11.88 -12.66
N GLN A 122 12.11 -10.84 -13.27
CA GLN A 122 13.40 -10.30 -12.85
C GLN A 122 13.27 -8.78 -12.71
N PHE A 123 13.81 -8.26 -11.62
CA PHE A 123 13.98 -6.82 -11.46
C PHE A 123 15.17 -6.34 -12.31
N VAL A 124 14.91 -5.45 -13.27
CA VAL A 124 15.94 -4.89 -14.16
C VAL A 124 16.36 -3.49 -13.70
N SER A 125 15.39 -2.61 -13.47
CA SER A 125 15.65 -1.23 -13.04
C SER A 125 14.40 -0.62 -12.37
N ARG A 126 14.62 0.47 -11.62
CA ARG A 126 13.57 1.31 -11.06
C ARG A 126 13.95 2.75 -11.26
N GLU A 127 13.04 3.52 -11.85
CA GLU A 127 13.15 4.97 -11.88
C GLU A 127 12.41 5.54 -10.66
N VAL A 128 13.16 6.17 -9.76
CA VAL A 128 12.60 6.79 -8.55
C VAL A 128 12.73 8.29 -8.67
N THR A 129 11.60 8.98 -8.72
CA THR A 129 11.59 10.43 -8.59
C THR A 129 11.92 10.80 -7.15
N LYS A 130 13.01 11.54 -6.95
CA LYS A 130 13.37 12.04 -5.63
C LYS A 130 12.36 13.13 -5.24
N LEU A 131 11.71 12.97 -4.10
CA LEU A 131 10.79 13.96 -3.56
C LEU A 131 11.57 14.88 -2.60
N ASP A 132 11.63 16.17 -2.92
CA ASP A 132 12.13 17.19 -1.99
C ASP A 132 11.04 17.67 -1.01
N ARG A 133 9.82 17.14 -1.15
CA ARG A 133 8.61 17.51 -0.41
C ARG A 133 8.01 16.31 0.31
N PRO A 134 7.12 16.54 1.31
CA PRO A 134 6.38 15.46 1.96
C PRO A 134 5.71 14.54 0.94
N GLU A 135 5.71 13.25 1.24
CA GLU A 135 5.10 12.23 0.40
C GLU A 135 3.56 12.39 0.42
N LEU A 136 2.92 12.29 -0.74
CA LEU A 136 1.51 12.67 -0.93
C LEU A 136 0.54 11.86 -0.07
N THR A 137 0.81 10.57 0.16
CA THR A 137 -0.07 9.70 0.96
C THR A 137 0.05 9.92 2.47
N SER A 138 1.09 10.61 2.93
CA SER A 138 1.34 10.91 4.35
C SER A 138 1.19 12.41 4.69
N ALA A 139 1.04 13.27 3.69
CA ALA A 139 0.94 14.71 3.89
C ALA A 139 -0.39 15.15 4.51
N SER A 140 -0.33 16.02 5.52
CA SER A 140 -1.53 16.59 6.17
C SER A 140 -2.20 17.68 5.32
N ILE A 141 -1.43 18.35 4.46
CA ILE A 141 -1.91 19.40 3.56
C ILE A 141 -1.45 19.05 2.14
N ILE A 142 -2.37 19.17 1.19
CA ILE A 142 -2.10 18.91 -0.23
C ILE A 142 -2.53 20.13 -1.05
N VAL A 143 -1.60 20.67 -1.84
CA VAL A 143 -1.86 21.75 -2.80
C VAL A 143 -1.94 21.12 -4.19
N SER A 144 -3.14 21.14 -4.79
CA SER A 144 -3.40 20.42 -6.03
C SER A 144 -3.60 21.31 -7.25
N GLY A 145 -2.98 20.92 -8.37
CA GLY A 145 -3.10 21.55 -9.67
C GLY A 145 -3.86 20.74 -10.70
N GLY A 146 -4.40 21.43 -11.71
CA GLY A 146 -5.05 20.77 -12.83
C GLY A 146 -4.91 21.52 -14.14
N ARG A 147 -5.66 21.06 -15.15
CA ARG A 147 -5.64 21.63 -16.52
C ARG A 147 -5.82 23.15 -16.57
N GLY A 148 -6.53 23.73 -15.60
CA GLY A 148 -6.74 25.18 -15.52
C GLY A 148 -5.46 26.02 -15.37
N LEU A 149 -4.33 25.41 -15.02
CA LEU A 149 -3.03 26.08 -14.94
C LEU A 149 -2.41 26.33 -16.33
N GLY A 150 -2.85 25.62 -17.35
CA GLY A 150 -2.48 25.84 -18.75
C GLY A 150 -1.08 25.35 -19.15
N SER A 151 -0.11 25.30 -18.22
CA SER A 151 1.24 24.79 -18.47
C SER A 151 1.90 24.28 -17.18
N GLY A 152 2.95 23.45 -17.34
CA GLY A 152 3.80 23.01 -16.23
C GLY A 152 4.55 24.17 -15.55
N GLU A 153 4.97 25.18 -16.32
CA GLU A 153 5.58 26.38 -15.75
C GLU A 153 4.64 27.09 -14.77
N ASN A 154 3.36 27.22 -15.12
CA ASN A 154 2.36 27.80 -14.23
C ASN A 154 2.05 26.90 -13.04
N TYR A 155 2.06 25.57 -13.23
CA TYR A 155 1.91 24.61 -12.14
C TYR A 155 2.99 24.84 -11.07
N THR A 156 4.24 24.86 -11.48
CA THR A 156 5.39 25.09 -10.61
C THR A 156 5.32 26.48 -9.98
N LYS A 157 5.14 27.52 -10.80
CA LYS A 157 5.17 28.93 -10.36
C LYS A 157 4.08 29.27 -9.34
N VAL A 158 2.90 28.67 -9.45
CA VAL A 158 1.75 28.99 -8.59
C VAL A 158 1.69 28.07 -7.38
N LEU A 159 1.93 26.76 -7.56
CA LEU A 159 1.68 25.79 -6.50
C LEU A 159 2.87 25.57 -5.60
N GLU A 160 4.11 25.61 -6.11
CA GLU A 160 5.30 25.39 -5.27
C GLU A 160 5.43 26.42 -4.15
N PRO A 161 5.29 27.74 -4.38
CA PRO A 161 5.43 28.71 -3.30
C PRO A 161 4.39 28.53 -2.20
N LEU A 162 3.17 28.12 -2.58
CA LEU A 162 2.09 27.84 -1.64
C LEU A 162 2.36 26.54 -0.87
N ALA A 163 2.78 25.49 -1.57
CA ALA A 163 3.09 24.20 -0.95
C ALA A 163 4.24 24.33 0.04
N ASP A 164 5.30 25.03 -0.33
CA ASP A 164 6.46 25.26 0.54
C ASP A 164 6.06 26.09 1.77
N LYS A 165 5.21 27.11 1.59
CA LYS A 165 4.72 27.93 2.71
C LYS A 165 3.87 27.14 3.71
N LEU A 166 3.13 26.15 3.23
CA LEU A 166 2.26 25.30 4.03
C LEU A 166 2.92 23.98 4.47
N SER A 167 4.17 23.72 4.06
CA SER A 167 4.81 22.41 4.23
C SER A 167 3.91 21.27 3.69
N ALA A 168 3.30 21.51 2.53
CA ALA A 168 2.31 20.64 1.90
C ALA A 168 2.94 19.77 0.80
N ALA A 169 2.29 18.65 0.50
CA ALA A 169 2.58 17.89 -0.72
C ALA A 169 1.91 18.52 -1.94
N LEU A 170 2.46 18.27 -3.13
CA LEU A 170 1.89 18.68 -4.41
C LEU A 170 1.07 17.55 -5.02
N GLY A 171 -0.16 17.85 -5.44
CA GLY A 171 -1.05 16.93 -6.13
C GLY A 171 -1.36 17.40 -7.55
N ALA A 172 -1.64 16.47 -8.46
CA ALA A 172 -2.02 16.79 -9.83
C ALA A 172 -3.26 15.99 -10.25
N SER A 173 -4.16 16.64 -11.01
CA SER A 173 -5.24 15.92 -11.70
C SER A 173 -4.70 15.17 -12.91
N ARG A 174 -5.40 14.11 -13.34
CA ARG A 174 -5.02 13.30 -14.52
C ARG A 174 -4.75 14.15 -15.75
N ALA A 175 -5.56 15.19 -16.00
CA ALA A 175 -5.39 16.06 -17.16
C ALA A 175 -4.09 16.89 -17.13
N ALA A 176 -3.57 17.21 -15.94
CA ALA A 176 -2.27 17.89 -15.80
C ALA A 176 -1.12 16.90 -16.04
N VAL A 177 -1.22 15.68 -15.47
CA VAL A 177 -0.21 14.61 -15.67
C VAL A 177 -0.12 14.21 -17.14
N ASP A 178 -1.26 13.97 -17.80
CA ASP A 178 -1.32 13.60 -19.22
C ASP A 178 -0.76 14.71 -20.14
N ALA A 179 -0.78 15.97 -19.69
CA ALA A 179 -0.25 17.12 -20.42
C ALA A 179 1.22 17.43 -20.08
N GLY A 180 1.85 16.65 -19.20
CA GLY A 180 3.25 16.82 -18.79
C GLY A 180 3.52 18.11 -18.00
N TYR A 181 2.55 18.53 -17.18
CA TYR A 181 2.71 19.70 -16.30
C TYR A 181 3.67 19.40 -15.14
#